data_AF-A0AAU4L888-F1
#
_entry.id   AF-A0AAU4L888-F1
#
_cell.length_a   1.000
_cell.length_b   1.000
_cell.length_c   1.000
_cell.angle_alpha   90.00
_cell.angle_beta   90.00
_cell.angle_gamma   90.00
#
_symmetry.space_group_name_H-M   'P 1'
#
loop_
_entity.id
_entity.type
_entity.pdbx_description
1 polymer ?
#
loop_
_entity_poly.entity_id
_entity_poly.type
_entity_poly.pdbx_seq_one_letter_code
_entity_poly.pdbx_strand_id
1 'polypeptide(L)'
;MTFPVLPEREGDRPETGPEVPHLQLTQTSPPRIRELLLQWMDTALPGTVWGRSEISAPSSRALFLDAVAPAKGAVLLPPRGDAEFAHLHADGSLHLALDPSDHAAFLSSGWGEKHPLYHLGINVVMLYAPRSRADLEVAKKVIAASYEYATGHAAPAAVDPHPPTRRWPVGSTHQRTS
;
A
#
# COMPACT_ATOMS: atom_id res chain seq x y z
N MET A 1 2.37 17.85 -1.92
CA MET A 1 1.47 17.56 -0.78
C MET A 1 2.31 16.91 0.31
N THR A 2 1.88 16.94 1.57
CA THR A 2 2.62 16.38 2.71
C THR A 2 2.19 14.93 2.95
N PHE A 3 3.13 14.03 3.28
CA PHE A 3 2.84 12.67 3.73
C PHE A 3 1.70 12.63 4.76
N PRO A 4 0.73 11.70 4.64
CA PRO A 4 -0.37 11.64 5.59
C PRO A 4 0.14 11.32 7.00
N VAL A 5 -0.47 11.95 8.01
CA VAL A 5 -0.23 11.57 9.40
C VAL A 5 -0.78 10.16 9.63
N LEU A 6 0.09 9.25 10.05
CA LEU A 6 -0.26 7.87 10.36
C LEU A 6 -0.44 7.70 11.86
N PRO A 7 -1.41 6.90 12.32
CA PRO A 7 -1.46 6.49 13.72
C PRO A 7 -0.23 5.62 14.04
N GLU A 8 0.17 5.56 15.31
CA GLU A 8 1.19 4.60 15.75
C GLU A 8 0.71 3.16 15.49
N ARG A 9 1.63 2.29 15.06
CA ARG A 9 1.33 0.87 14.90
C ARG A 9 1.23 0.19 16.26
N GLU A 10 0.11 -0.49 16.50
CA GLU A 10 -0.12 -1.19 17.77
C GLU A 10 0.78 -2.44 17.93
N GLY A 11 1.38 -2.56 19.12
CA GLY A 11 2.19 -3.72 19.53
C GLY A 11 3.64 -3.66 19.05
N ASP A 12 4.38 -4.73 19.35
CA ASP A 12 5.80 -4.83 18.98
C ASP A 12 6.00 -4.85 17.46
N ARG A 13 7.21 -4.48 17.02
CA ARG A 13 7.64 -4.59 15.62
C ARG A 13 7.67 -6.07 15.21
N PRO A 14 7.29 -6.41 13.97
CA PRO A 14 7.49 -7.77 13.48
C PRO A 14 8.98 -8.07 13.36
N GLU A 15 9.32 -9.34 13.53
CA GLU A 15 10.63 -9.89 13.18
C GLU A 15 10.77 -9.96 11.65
N THR A 16 11.91 -9.50 11.14
CA THR A 16 12.29 -9.53 9.73
C THR A 16 13.66 -10.20 9.54
N GLY A 17 13.88 -10.79 8.38
CA GLY A 17 15.18 -11.36 8.02
C GLY A 17 16.21 -10.29 7.64
N PRO A 18 17.51 -10.48 7.88
CA PRO A 18 18.54 -9.50 7.48
C PRO A 18 18.97 -9.62 6.01
N GLU A 19 18.59 -10.72 5.35
CA GLU A 19 19.07 -11.09 4.01
C GLU A 19 18.13 -10.63 2.90
N VAL A 20 18.60 -10.72 1.65
CA VAL A 20 17.77 -10.58 0.45
C VAL A 20 17.46 -11.99 -0.07
N PRO A 21 16.19 -12.38 -0.23
CA PRO A 21 14.98 -11.57 -0.09
C PRO A 21 14.68 -11.19 1.37
N HIS A 22 14.36 -9.91 1.59
CA HIS A 22 14.01 -9.36 2.90
C HIS A 22 12.57 -9.73 3.23
N LEU A 23 12.38 -10.65 4.18
CA LEU A 23 11.06 -11.21 4.48
C LEU A 23 10.58 -10.84 5.88
N GLN A 24 9.26 -10.68 6.04
CA GLN A 24 8.62 -10.58 7.36
C GLN A 24 8.33 -11.98 7.89
N LEU A 25 8.86 -12.31 9.07
CA LEU A 25 8.80 -13.65 9.65
C LEU A 25 7.63 -13.82 10.62
N THR A 26 7.18 -12.72 11.23
CA THR A 26 6.07 -12.72 12.20
C THR A 26 5.04 -11.66 11.86
N GLN A 27 3.86 -11.75 12.49
CA GLN A 27 2.77 -10.79 12.31
C GLN A 27 2.34 -10.60 10.84
N THR A 28 2.28 -11.69 10.08
CA THR A 28 1.92 -11.70 8.66
C THR A 28 0.43 -11.42 8.46
N SER A 29 0.06 -10.96 7.27
CA SER A 29 -1.33 -10.67 6.91
C SER A 29 -2.18 -11.94 6.93
N PRO A 30 -3.33 -11.95 7.64
CA PRO A 30 -4.33 -12.98 7.44
C PRO A 30 -4.75 -13.02 5.95
N PRO A 31 -5.05 -14.20 5.38
CA PRO A 31 -5.38 -14.32 3.95
C PRO A 31 -6.43 -13.31 3.47
N ARG A 32 -7.47 -13.10 4.28
CA ARG A 32 -8.54 -12.14 3.97
C ARG A 32 -8.06 -10.68 3.91
N ILE A 33 -7.13 -10.26 4.77
CA ILE A 33 -6.61 -8.89 4.74
C ILE A 33 -5.72 -8.70 3.51
N ARG A 34 -4.88 -9.69 3.20
CA ARG A 34 -4.06 -9.68 2.00
C ARG A 34 -4.89 -9.63 0.71
N GLU A 35 -5.98 -10.39 0.64
CA GLU A 35 -6.93 -10.34 -0.48
C GLU A 35 -7.58 -8.96 -0.63
N LEU A 36 -8.04 -8.36 0.46
CA LEU A 36 -8.63 -7.02 0.43
C LEU A 36 -7.62 -5.96 -0.01
N LEU A 37 -6.36 -6.07 0.42
CA LEU A 37 -5.29 -5.21 -0.04
C LEU A 37 -5.07 -5.34 -1.55
N LEU A 38 -4.95 -6.57 -2.05
CA LEU A 38 -4.79 -6.86 -3.48
C LEU A 38 -5.95 -6.29 -4.31
N GLN A 39 -7.19 -6.50 -3.87
CA GLN A 39 -8.39 -5.98 -4.54
C GLN A 39 -8.42 -4.45 -4.58
N TRP A 40 -8.01 -3.81 -3.49
CA TRP A 40 -7.94 -2.36 -3.45
C TRP A 40 -6.83 -1.83 -4.36
N MET A 41 -5.62 -2.43 -4.32
CA MET A 41 -4.50 -2.02 -5.18
C MET A 41 -4.85 -2.14 -6.67
N ASP A 42 -5.60 -3.18 -7.06
CA ASP A 42 -6.05 -3.41 -8.44
C ASP A 42 -7.04 -2.35 -8.95
N THR A 43 -7.86 -1.79 -8.04
CA THR A 43 -8.96 -0.89 -8.40
C THR A 43 -8.65 0.59 -8.15
N ALA A 44 -7.74 0.89 -7.22
CA ALA A 44 -7.45 2.24 -6.76
C ALA A 44 -6.23 2.88 -7.42
N LEU A 45 -5.44 2.14 -8.20
CA LEU A 45 -4.16 2.61 -8.76
C LEU A 45 -4.18 2.57 -10.29
N PRO A 46 -4.83 3.54 -10.96
CA PRO A 46 -4.96 3.56 -12.41
C PRO A 46 -3.59 3.74 -13.09
N GLY A 47 -3.45 3.24 -14.32
CA GLY A 47 -2.17 3.28 -15.03
C GLY A 47 -1.11 2.39 -14.39
N THR A 48 -1.53 1.29 -13.76
CA THR A 48 -0.64 0.26 -13.23
C THR A 48 -1.04 -1.11 -13.73
N VAL A 49 -0.07 -2.02 -13.82
CA VAL A 49 -0.26 -3.40 -14.23
C VAL A 49 0.42 -4.34 -13.25
N TRP A 50 -0.24 -5.46 -12.94
CA TRP A 50 0.36 -6.53 -12.16
C TRP A 50 1.33 -7.36 -12.98
N GLY A 51 2.50 -7.64 -12.41
CA GLY A 51 3.49 -8.55 -12.97
C GLY A 51 4.20 -9.36 -11.89
N ARG A 52 5.11 -10.25 -12.34
CA ARG A 52 6.11 -10.83 -11.45
C ARG A 52 7.15 -9.75 -11.13
N SER A 53 7.53 -9.60 -9.86
CA SER A 53 8.60 -8.66 -9.50
C SER A 53 9.90 -9.03 -10.22
N GLU A 54 10.63 -8.01 -10.67
CA GLU A 54 11.93 -8.18 -11.32
C GLU A 54 13.09 -8.27 -10.32
N ILE A 55 12.82 -7.97 -9.04
CA ILE A 55 13.82 -7.89 -7.97
C ILE A 55 13.52 -8.77 -6.76
N SER A 56 12.26 -9.17 -6.56
CA SER A 56 11.84 -9.90 -5.37
C SER A 56 11.82 -11.43 -5.53
N ALA A 57 11.52 -12.13 -4.44
CA ALA A 57 11.30 -13.56 -4.40
C ALA A 57 10.21 -13.99 -5.42
N PRO A 58 10.29 -15.20 -6.02
CA PRO A 58 9.40 -15.65 -7.10
C PRO A 58 7.89 -15.60 -6.81
N SER A 59 7.50 -15.66 -5.53
CA SER A 59 6.11 -15.60 -5.07
C SER A 59 5.56 -14.18 -4.96
N SER A 60 6.39 -13.15 -5.12
CA SER A 60 5.98 -11.75 -5.01
C SER A 60 5.26 -11.28 -6.26
N ARG A 61 4.24 -10.45 -6.06
CA ARG A 61 3.52 -9.75 -7.14
C ARG A 61 3.89 -8.28 -7.11
N ALA A 62 4.28 -7.74 -8.25
CA ALA A 62 4.70 -6.34 -8.40
C ALA A 62 3.64 -5.54 -9.15
N LEU A 63 3.54 -4.26 -8.79
CA LEU A 63 2.87 -3.25 -9.58
C LEU A 63 3.90 -2.45 -10.37
N PHE A 64 3.68 -2.39 -11.67
CA PHE A 64 4.44 -1.59 -12.62
C PHE A 64 3.59 -0.43 -13.09
N LEU A 65 4.21 0.71 -13.38
CA LEU A 65 3.55 1.75 -14.16
C LEU A 65 3.27 1.23 -15.58
N ASP A 66 2.04 1.46 -16.05
CA ASP A 66 1.60 1.11 -17.40
C ASP A 66 0.98 2.34 -18.06
N ALA A 67 1.41 2.63 -19.28
CA ALA A 67 1.01 3.81 -20.06
C ALA A 67 1.14 5.18 -19.34
N VAL A 68 1.86 5.24 -18.21
CA VAL A 68 2.14 6.44 -17.43
C VAL A 68 3.65 6.55 -17.26
N ALA A 69 4.21 7.68 -17.67
CA ALA A 69 5.62 7.96 -17.41
C ALA A 69 5.84 8.24 -15.91
N PRO A 70 6.95 7.80 -15.32
CA PRO A 70 7.30 8.17 -13.95
C PRO A 70 7.33 9.68 -13.77
N ALA A 71 6.97 10.14 -12.58
CA ALA A 71 7.13 11.53 -12.21
C ALA A 71 8.58 11.99 -12.38
N LYS A 72 8.76 13.24 -12.79
CA LYS A 72 10.10 13.80 -12.96
C LYS A 72 10.88 13.73 -11.65
N GLY A 73 12.00 13.00 -11.67
CA GLY A 73 12.87 12.83 -10.51
C GLY A 73 12.50 11.67 -9.59
N ALA A 74 11.42 10.93 -9.88
CA ALA A 74 11.11 9.71 -9.16
C ALA A 74 12.13 8.62 -9.48
N VAL A 75 12.63 7.97 -8.43
CA VAL A 75 13.48 6.79 -8.48
C VAL A 75 12.70 5.62 -7.90
N LEU A 76 12.31 4.67 -8.77
CA LEU A 76 11.51 3.50 -8.43
C LEU A 76 12.41 2.29 -8.14
N LEU A 77 11.83 1.09 -8.01
CA LEU A 77 12.59 -0.11 -7.68
C LEU A 77 13.54 -0.51 -8.83
N PRO A 78 14.73 -1.04 -8.51
CA PRO A 78 15.60 -1.66 -9.50
C PRO A 78 14.95 -2.93 -10.10
N PRO A 79 15.44 -3.43 -11.24
CA PRO A 79 16.64 -2.99 -11.96
C PRO A 79 16.40 -1.79 -12.88
N ARG A 80 15.16 -1.53 -13.30
CA ARG A 80 14.87 -0.46 -14.27
C ARG A 80 14.90 0.93 -13.65
N GLY A 81 14.45 1.05 -12.40
CA GLY A 81 14.40 2.33 -11.66
C GLY A 81 13.26 3.25 -12.09
N ASP A 82 12.43 2.84 -13.05
CA ASP A 82 11.42 3.67 -13.70
C ASP A 82 10.11 2.92 -14.02
N ALA A 83 9.91 1.71 -13.49
CA ALA A 83 8.71 0.91 -13.78
C ALA A 83 8.05 0.29 -12.54
N GLU A 84 8.76 -0.56 -11.80
CA GLU A 84 8.23 -1.23 -10.58
C GLU A 84 8.26 -0.23 -9.41
N PHE A 85 7.11 0.17 -8.86
CA PHE A 85 7.08 1.07 -7.71
C PHE A 85 6.75 0.37 -6.38
N ALA A 86 6.13 -0.81 -6.45
CA ALA A 86 5.82 -1.63 -5.28
C ALA A 86 5.75 -3.11 -5.64
N HIS A 87 6.09 -3.97 -4.69
CA HIS A 87 5.73 -5.39 -4.73
C HIS A 87 5.26 -5.92 -3.39
N LEU A 88 4.33 -6.87 -3.44
CA LEU A 88 3.69 -7.51 -2.31
C LEU A 88 4.22 -8.93 -2.13
N HIS A 89 4.64 -9.26 -0.92
CA HIS A 89 5.11 -10.60 -0.55
C HIS A 89 3.95 -11.54 -0.19
N ALA A 90 4.27 -12.83 -0.02
CA ALA A 90 3.29 -13.83 0.38
C ALA A 90 2.78 -13.61 1.82
N ASP A 91 3.65 -13.15 2.72
CA ASP A 91 3.32 -12.77 4.10
C ASP A 91 2.49 -11.47 4.17
N GLY A 92 2.39 -10.72 3.07
CA GLY A 92 1.57 -9.52 2.95
C GLY A 92 2.28 -8.21 3.28
N SER A 93 3.57 -8.23 3.65
CA SER A 93 4.41 -7.03 3.64
C SER A 93 4.72 -6.58 2.20
N LEU A 94 5.14 -5.33 2.06
CA LEU A 94 5.48 -4.75 0.76
C LEU A 94 6.86 -4.12 0.79
N HIS A 95 7.57 -4.19 -0.33
CA HIS A 95 8.55 -3.17 -0.65
C HIS A 95 7.94 -2.15 -1.59
N LEU A 96 8.27 -0.89 -1.38
CA LEU A 96 7.82 0.20 -2.24
C LEU A 96 8.80 1.38 -2.24
N ALA A 97 8.72 2.20 -3.29
CA ALA A 97 9.42 3.47 -3.39
C ALA A 97 8.55 4.59 -2.78
N LEU A 98 9.09 5.38 -1.86
CA LEU A 98 8.45 6.60 -1.35
C LEU A 98 9.26 7.83 -1.76
N ASP A 99 8.66 9.00 -1.60
CA ASP A 99 9.41 10.24 -1.64
C ASP A 99 10.46 10.22 -0.50
N PRO A 100 11.76 10.45 -0.78
CA PRO A 100 12.79 10.47 0.26
C PRO A 100 12.49 11.45 1.40
N SER A 101 11.73 12.53 1.15
CA SER A 101 11.31 13.48 2.17
C SER A 101 10.29 12.90 3.16
N ASP A 102 9.58 11.83 2.79
CA ASP A 102 8.56 11.17 3.61
C ASP A 102 9.14 10.05 4.49
N HIS A 103 10.38 9.60 4.22
CA HIS A 103 10.99 8.47 4.90
C HIS A 103 11.09 8.65 6.43
N ALA A 104 11.43 9.85 6.89
CA ALA A 104 11.56 10.11 8.33
C ALA A 104 10.20 9.96 9.04
N ALA A 105 9.13 10.51 8.46
CA ALA A 105 7.77 10.39 8.99
C ALA A 105 7.27 8.93 8.92
N PHE A 106 7.49 8.26 7.80
CA PHE A 106 7.12 6.86 7.64
C PHE A 106 7.82 5.94 8.66
N LEU A 107 9.15 6.04 8.79
CA LEU A 107 9.91 5.16 9.68
C LEU A 107 9.61 5.42 11.16
N SER A 108 9.37 6.68 11.55
CA SER A 108 9.01 7.03 12.93
C SER A 108 7.61 6.57 13.32
N SER A 109 6.70 6.37 12.36
CA SER A 109 5.34 5.87 12.62
C SER A 109 5.28 4.39 13.09
N GLY A 110 6.39 3.65 12.97
CA GLY A 110 6.47 2.24 13.34
C GLY A 110 5.86 1.26 12.32
N TRP A 111 5.38 1.75 11.17
CA TRP A 111 4.76 0.93 10.13
C TRP A 111 5.73 0.22 9.19
N GLY A 112 7.02 0.49 9.29
CA GLY A 112 8.00 -0.11 8.41
C GLY A 112 9.43 0.08 8.83
N GLU A 113 10.31 -0.39 7.96
CA GLU A 113 11.77 -0.28 8.09
C GLU A 113 12.42 -0.06 6.74
N LYS A 114 13.72 0.28 6.77
CA LYS A 114 14.51 0.41 5.54
C LYS A 114 14.78 -0.97 4.95
N HIS A 115 14.81 -1.07 3.62
CA HIS A 115 15.34 -2.27 2.96
C HIS A 115 16.82 -2.50 3.38
N PRO A 116 17.33 -3.74 3.51
CA PRO A 116 18.70 -4.02 3.92
C PRO A 116 19.77 -3.28 3.10
N LEU A 117 19.49 -3.10 1.80
CA LEU A 117 20.37 -2.40 0.86
C LEU A 117 20.17 -0.87 0.81
N TYR A 118 19.32 -0.28 1.65
CA TYR A 118 19.04 1.17 1.67
C TYR A 118 20.32 2.03 1.76
N HIS A 119 21.33 1.55 2.49
CA HIS A 119 22.62 2.22 2.63
C HIS A 119 23.40 2.37 1.31
N LEU A 120 23.06 1.58 0.28
CA LEU A 120 23.61 1.69 -1.08
C LEU A 120 22.89 2.75 -1.93
N GLY A 121 21.98 3.53 -1.33
CA GLY A 121 21.27 4.61 -2.00
C GLY A 121 20.02 4.16 -2.77
N ILE A 122 19.53 2.93 -2.56
CA ILE A 122 18.27 2.50 -3.17
C ILE A 122 17.09 3.15 -2.45
N ASN A 123 16.09 3.59 -3.22
CA ASN A 123 14.89 4.22 -2.70
C ASN A 123 13.79 3.18 -2.41
N VAL A 124 14.05 2.28 -1.46
CA VAL A 124 13.12 1.18 -1.12
C VAL A 124 12.98 1.05 0.38
N VAL A 125 11.73 1.06 0.85
CA VAL A 125 11.36 0.76 2.23
C VAL A 125 10.46 -0.46 2.29
N MET A 126 10.47 -1.15 3.43
CA MET A 126 9.54 -2.22 3.74
C MET A 126 8.37 -1.65 4.54
N LEU A 127 7.15 -1.85 4.03
CA LEU A 127 5.90 -1.64 4.75
C LEU A 127 5.46 -2.97 5.35
N TYR A 128 5.27 -2.99 6.68
CA TYR A 128 4.88 -4.20 7.38
C TYR A 128 3.49 -4.68 6.98
N ALA A 129 3.30 -6.00 7.05
CA ALA A 129 2.06 -6.67 6.65
C ALA A 129 0.85 -6.16 7.46
N PRO A 130 -0.24 -5.72 6.82
CA PRO A 130 -1.45 -5.32 7.54
C PRO A 130 -2.15 -6.52 8.18
N ARG A 131 -2.34 -6.47 9.51
CA ARG A 131 -2.91 -7.59 10.28
C ARG A 131 -4.43 -7.49 10.42
N SER A 132 -4.97 -6.29 10.24
CA SER A 132 -6.35 -5.94 10.56
C SER A 132 -6.93 -5.00 9.49
N ARG A 133 -8.21 -4.65 9.63
CA ARG A 133 -8.83 -3.64 8.76
C ARG A 133 -8.29 -2.24 9.05
N ALA A 134 -7.94 -1.94 10.30
CA ALA A 134 -7.31 -0.67 10.65
C ALA A 134 -5.91 -0.56 10.03
N ASP A 135 -5.11 -1.63 10.11
CA ASP A 135 -3.81 -1.71 9.47
C ASP A 135 -3.92 -1.57 7.95
N LEU A 136 -4.96 -2.17 7.36
CA LEU A 136 -5.24 -2.05 5.93
C LEU A 136 -5.46 -0.60 5.52
N GLU A 137 -6.24 0.18 6.28
CA GLU A 137 -6.44 1.62 5.98
C GLU A 137 -5.14 2.43 6.08
N VAL A 138 -4.20 2.03 6.95
CA VAL A 138 -2.87 2.65 6.98
C VAL A 138 -2.05 2.24 5.78
N ALA A 139 -2.02 0.95 5.44
CA ALA A 139 -1.29 0.44 4.27
C ALA A 139 -1.74 1.14 2.98
N LYS A 140 -3.05 1.35 2.80
CA LYS A 140 -3.61 2.11 1.67
C LYS A 140 -3.04 3.52 1.56
N LYS A 141 -2.90 4.25 2.68
CA LYS A 141 -2.33 5.60 2.70
C LYS A 141 -0.87 5.61 2.27
N VAL A 142 -0.07 4.65 2.75
CA VAL A 142 1.36 4.55 2.39
C VAL A 142 1.52 4.17 0.93
N ILE A 143 0.72 3.22 0.43
CA ILE A 143 0.75 2.81 -0.98
C ILE A 143 0.27 3.95 -1.89
N ALA A 144 -0.74 4.73 -1.48
CA ALA A 144 -1.17 5.91 -2.21
C ALA A 144 -0.05 6.96 -2.30
N ALA A 145 0.68 7.21 -1.21
CA ALA A 145 1.84 8.11 -1.23
C ALA A 145 2.96 7.58 -2.15
N SER A 146 3.20 6.27 -2.17
CA SER A 146 4.14 5.63 -3.10
C SER A 146 3.72 5.80 -4.57
N TYR A 147 2.44 5.60 -4.86
CA TYR A 147 1.87 5.83 -6.19
C TYR A 147 1.96 7.30 -6.62
N GLU A 148 1.68 8.24 -5.70
CA GLU A 148 1.81 9.67 -5.94
C GLU A 148 3.25 10.07 -6.26
N TYR A 149 4.22 9.56 -5.49
CA TYR A 149 5.63 9.74 -5.78
C TYR A 149 6.00 9.16 -7.16
N ALA A 150 5.48 7.97 -7.49
CA ALA A 150 5.81 7.30 -8.75
C ALA A 150 5.21 8.01 -9.98
N THR A 151 4.00 8.57 -9.88
CA THR A 151 3.25 9.08 -11.03
C THR A 151 3.10 10.58 -11.08
N GLY A 152 3.26 11.27 -9.94
CA GLY A 152 2.96 12.68 -9.77
C GLY A 152 1.45 12.98 -9.66
N HIS A 153 0.61 11.93 -9.62
CA HIS A 153 -0.85 12.05 -9.54
C HIS A 153 -1.37 11.47 -8.24
N ALA A 154 -2.31 12.20 -7.62
CA ALA A 154 -3.08 11.67 -6.50
C ALA A 154 -3.73 10.34 -6.87
N ALA A 155 -3.62 9.35 -5.98
CA ALA A 155 -4.44 8.16 -6.11
C ALA A 155 -5.92 8.60 -6.05
N PRO A 156 -6.79 8.14 -6.96
CA PRO A 156 -8.21 8.41 -6.87
C PRO A 156 -8.73 8.06 -5.48
N ALA A 157 -9.59 8.92 -4.92
CA ALA A 157 -10.35 8.53 -3.74
C ALA A 157 -11.12 7.25 -4.10
N ALA A 158 -10.83 6.15 -3.40
CA ALA A 158 -11.48 4.88 -3.65
C ALA A 158 -13.00 5.10 -3.62
N VAL A 159 -13.68 4.82 -4.73
CA VAL A 159 -15.13 4.77 -4.76
C VAL A 159 -15.51 3.51 -4.01
N ASP A 160 -16.18 3.65 -2.86
CA ASP A 160 -16.68 2.48 -2.12
C ASP A 160 -17.52 1.63 -3.09
N PRO A 161 -17.19 0.35 -3.32
CA PRO A 161 -17.96 -0.52 -4.21
C PRO A 161 -19.34 -0.89 -3.64
N HIS A 162 -19.68 -0.37 -2.45
CA HIS A 162 -20.99 -0.54 -1.83
C HIS A 162 -21.59 0.82 -1.47
N PRO A 163 -22.52 1.38 -2.27
CA PRO A 163 -23.27 2.54 -1.82
C PRO A 163 -24.04 2.16 -0.54
N PRO A 164 -24.24 3.09 0.41
CA PRO A 164 -25.04 2.81 1.60
C PRO A 164 -26.41 2.32 1.16
N THR A 165 -26.80 1.13 1.63
CA THR A 165 -28.13 0.58 1.38
C THR A 165 -29.16 1.61 1.81
N ARG A 166 -29.83 2.23 0.84
CA ARG A 166 -30.94 3.14 1.10
C ARG A 166 -32.01 2.33 1.82
N ARG A 167 -32.14 2.53 3.13
CA ARG A 167 -33.31 2.05 3.88
C ARG A 167 -34.51 2.79 3.31
N TRP A 168 -35.41 2.06 2.65
CA TRP A 168 -36.72 2.55 2.30
C TRP A 168 -37.48 2.89 3.59
N PRO A 169 -38.09 4.08 3.72
CA PRO A 169 -39.01 4.32 4.81
C PRO A 169 -40.24 3.44 4.63
N VAL A 170 -40.50 2.57 5.61
CA VAL A 170 -41.79 1.88 5.72
C VAL A 170 -42.85 2.95 5.89
N GLY A 171 -43.78 3.00 4.94
CA GLY A 171 -44.83 4.01 4.87
C GLY A 171 -45.66 4.07 6.14
N SER A 172 -45.91 5.29 6.60
CA SER A 172 -46.84 5.59 7.67
C SER A 172 -48.26 5.34 7.18
N THR A 173 -48.96 4.39 7.81
CA THR A 173 -50.38 4.15 7.60
C THR A 173 -51.19 5.35 8.09
N HIS A 174 -52.18 5.73 7.28
CA HIS A 174 -53.04 6.89 7.35
C HIS A 174 -53.63 7.27 8.72
N GLN A 175 -53.63 8.59 8.99
CA GLN A 175 -54.66 9.24 9.79
C GLN A 175 -56.01 9.22 9.03
N ARG A 176 -57.14 9.00 9.71
CA ARG A 176 -58.03 10.08 10.16
C ARG A 176 -59.29 9.55 10.85
N THR A 177 -59.64 10.22 11.94
CA THR A 177 -60.93 10.22 12.64
C THR A 177 -62.02 10.91 11.81
N SER A 178 -63.24 10.38 11.87
CA SER A 178 -64.52 11.09 11.98
C SER A 178 -65.56 10.11 12.48
#